data_AF-Q93JL7-F1
#
_entry.id   AF-Q93JL7-F1
#
_cell.length_a   1.000
_cell.length_b   1.000
_cell.length_c   1.000
_cell.angle_alpha   90.00
_cell.angle_beta   90.00
_cell.angle_gamma   90.00
#
_symmetry.space_group_name_H-M   'P 1'
#
loop_
_entity.id
_entity.type
_entity.pdbx_description
1 polymer ?
#
loop_
_entity_poly.entity_id
_entity_poly.type
_entity_poly.pdbx_seq_one_letter_code
_entity_poly.pdbx_strand_id
1 'polypeptide(L)'
;VDHLVPPMARADTYGDLAKLEQLLDEYALVSDLDPTKAPAVRAQIWTLVKAAELHHDLHVDDQPDDDAFDEFVMHIDGYLCEIKDVQIRDGLHILGGGPEAEPRVNLVLAVLRASQVWGGQANALPGLRAALAAHFGLVEKELLGEPGAPVKVPAELSDLVEGPSRSAADAIDLLEQLCRRAAEGMEERGWDVAAVPALVREVLGSELPDAVAVLEFACREVVPRLARTTDEIDHILRALNGGYVPAGPSGSPTRGLVNVLPTGRNFY
;
A
#
# COMPACT_ATOMS: atom_id res chain seq x y z
N VAL A 1 3.29 -10.13 -28.06
CA VAL A 1 2.62 -8.90 -27.61
C VAL A 1 2.29 -9.11 -26.16
N ASP A 2 3.02 -8.44 -25.28
CA ASP A 2 2.81 -8.52 -23.84
C ASP A 2 1.52 -7.82 -23.42
N HIS A 3 1.12 -8.02 -22.17
CA HIS A 3 -0.08 -7.43 -21.62
C HIS A 3 0.14 -6.97 -20.18
N LEU A 4 -0.72 -6.07 -19.71
CA LEU A 4 -0.67 -5.54 -18.36
C LEU A 4 -0.93 -6.64 -17.33
N VAL A 5 -0.37 -6.45 -16.14
CA VAL A 5 -0.74 -7.24 -14.97
C VAL A 5 -2.21 -6.98 -14.59
N PRO A 6 -2.88 -7.93 -13.92
CA PRO A 6 -4.21 -7.66 -13.37
C PRO A 6 -4.20 -6.43 -12.45
N PRO A 7 -5.37 -5.80 -12.23
CA PRO A 7 -5.52 -4.78 -11.20
C PRO A 7 -4.92 -5.28 -9.88
N MET A 8 -4.15 -4.42 -9.23
CA MET A 8 -3.55 -4.70 -7.92
C MET A 8 -4.37 -3.96 -6.86
N ALA A 9 -4.45 -4.52 -5.66
CA ALA A 9 -4.97 -3.83 -4.47
C ALA A 9 -4.19 -4.29 -3.24
N ARG A 10 -4.32 -3.55 -2.12
CA ARG A 10 -3.96 -4.11 -0.81
C ARG A 10 -4.90 -5.25 -0.49
N ALA A 11 -4.41 -6.25 0.23
CA ALA A 11 -5.27 -7.33 0.72
C ALA A 11 -6.35 -6.80 1.67
N ASP A 12 -5.98 -5.77 2.45
CA ASP A 12 -6.76 -5.25 3.57
C ASP A 12 -7.16 -6.36 4.56
N THR A 13 -7.90 -6.02 5.62
CA THR A 13 -8.45 -6.99 6.57
C THR A 13 -9.92 -7.26 6.24
N TYR A 14 -10.34 -8.53 6.31
CA TYR A 14 -11.73 -8.92 6.06
C TYR A 14 -12.19 -10.02 7.02
N GLY A 15 -13.51 -10.15 7.17
CA GLY A 15 -14.12 -11.21 7.97
C GLY A 15 -13.64 -11.19 9.42
N ASP A 16 -13.00 -12.28 9.85
CA ASP A 16 -12.53 -12.43 11.23
C ASP A 16 -11.24 -11.63 11.52
N LEU A 17 -10.41 -11.32 10.51
CA LEU A 17 -9.22 -10.47 10.68
C LEU A 17 -9.61 -9.02 11.03
N ALA A 18 -10.64 -8.49 10.36
CA ALA A 18 -11.15 -7.15 10.65
C ALA A 18 -11.80 -7.06 12.04
N LYS A 19 -12.49 -8.12 12.48
CA LYS A 19 -13.01 -8.20 13.86
C LYS A 19 -11.87 -8.29 14.88
N LEU A 20 -10.81 -9.00 14.54
CA LEU A 20 -9.64 -9.13 15.41
C LEU A 20 -8.97 -7.77 15.60
N GLU A 21 -8.74 -7.01 14.53
CA GLU A 21 -8.24 -5.62 14.57
C GLU A 21 -9.07 -4.74 15.52
N GLN A 22 -10.41 -4.76 15.38
CA GLN A 22 -11.31 -4.04 16.30
C GLN A 22 -11.17 -4.46 17.76
N LEU A 23 -10.97 -5.76 18.02
CA LEU A 23 -10.76 -6.25 19.39
C LEU A 23 -9.38 -5.86 19.94
N LEU A 24 -8.34 -5.75 19.10
CA LEU A 24 -7.03 -5.26 19.52
C LEU A 24 -7.12 -3.78 19.92
N ASP A 25 -7.81 -2.96 19.14
CA ASP A 25 -8.08 -1.56 19.47
C ASP A 25 -8.88 -1.42 20.78
N GLU A 26 -9.93 -2.23 20.93
CA GLU A 26 -10.74 -2.27 22.15
C GLU A 26 -9.87 -2.68 23.35
N TYR A 27 -9.01 -3.68 23.19
CA TYR A 27 -8.10 -4.12 24.25
C TYR A 27 -7.14 -2.99 24.66
N ALA A 28 -6.54 -2.31 23.69
CA ALA A 28 -5.68 -1.16 23.95
C ALA A 28 -6.40 -0.05 24.75
N LEU A 29 -7.64 0.26 24.38
CA LEU A 29 -8.47 1.24 25.08
C LEU A 29 -8.86 0.79 26.50
N VAL A 30 -9.28 -0.46 26.64
CA VAL A 30 -9.75 -1.03 27.92
C VAL A 30 -8.59 -1.21 28.90
N SER A 31 -7.42 -1.64 28.44
CA SER A 31 -6.24 -1.76 29.29
C SER A 31 -5.79 -0.42 29.89
N ASP A 32 -6.00 0.69 29.17
CA ASP A 32 -5.67 2.03 29.67
C ASP A 32 -6.77 2.62 30.58
N LEU A 33 -8.05 2.43 30.24
CA LEU A 33 -9.18 3.13 30.90
C LEU A 33 -9.90 2.30 31.96
N ASP A 34 -10.02 0.99 31.78
CA ASP A 34 -10.73 0.08 32.67
C ASP A 34 -10.07 -1.31 32.72
N PRO A 35 -8.93 -1.43 33.42
CA PRO A 35 -8.15 -2.68 33.47
C PRO A 35 -8.95 -3.89 34.02
N THR A 36 -10.05 -3.64 34.74
CA THR A 36 -10.89 -4.72 35.27
C THR A 36 -11.65 -5.49 34.20
N LYS A 37 -11.84 -4.88 33.01
CA LYS A 37 -12.48 -5.50 31.85
C LYS A 37 -11.49 -6.15 30.87
N ALA A 38 -10.20 -5.85 30.97
CA ALA A 38 -9.17 -6.41 30.09
C ALA A 38 -9.24 -7.94 30.00
N PRO A 39 -9.43 -8.72 31.10
CA PRO A 39 -9.54 -10.18 31.01
C PRO A 39 -10.66 -10.67 30.08
N ALA A 40 -11.79 -9.95 30.02
CA ALA A 40 -12.91 -10.32 29.16
C ALA A 40 -12.60 -10.08 27.67
N VAL A 41 -11.87 -9.01 27.34
CA VAL A 41 -11.43 -8.72 25.96
C VAL A 41 -10.33 -9.70 25.54
N ARG A 42 -9.37 -10.03 26.42
CA ARG A 42 -8.35 -11.07 26.15
C ARG A 42 -8.96 -12.42 25.77
N ALA A 43 -10.00 -12.84 26.51
CA ALA A 43 -10.71 -14.09 26.20
C ALA A 43 -11.42 -14.04 24.84
N GLN A 44 -11.97 -12.89 24.45
CA GLN A 44 -12.59 -12.70 23.13
C GLN A 44 -11.55 -12.76 22.01
N ILE A 45 -10.42 -12.05 22.17
CA ILE A 45 -9.28 -12.08 21.24
C ILE A 45 -8.81 -13.53 21.05
N TRP A 46 -8.52 -14.25 22.14
CA TRP A 46 -8.05 -15.63 22.06
C TRP A 46 -9.06 -16.58 21.41
N THR A 47 -10.35 -16.42 21.73
CA THR A 47 -11.42 -17.22 21.10
C THR A 47 -11.45 -17.00 19.60
N LEU A 48 -11.32 -15.75 19.15
CA LEU A 48 -11.29 -15.41 17.72
C LEU A 48 -10.03 -15.94 17.03
N VAL A 49 -8.86 -15.78 17.65
CA VAL A 49 -7.57 -16.31 17.15
C VAL A 49 -7.62 -17.84 16.98
N LYS A 50 -8.23 -18.57 17.92
CA LYS A 50 -8.42 -20.03 17.78
C LYS A 50 -9.45 -20.38 16.71
N ALA A 51 -10.57 -19.66 16.64
CA ALA A 51 -11.62 -19.90 15.67
C ALA A 51 -11.16 -19.65 14.21
N ALA A 52 -10.29 -18.65 14.01
CA ALA A 52 -9.69 -18.31 12.72
C ALA A 52 -8.40 -19.11 12.44
N GLU A 53 -8.04 -20.08 13.30
CA GLU A 53 -6.81 -20.89 13.23
C GLU A 53 -5.47 -20.11 13.27
N LEU A 54 -5.50 -18.79 13.50
CA LEU A 54 -4.32 -17.91 13.52
C LEU A 54 -3.26 -18.27 14.57
N HIS A 55 -3.64 -18.97 15.63
CA HIS A 55 -2.71 -19.50 16.61
C HIS A 55 -1.61 -20.40 16.01
N HIS A 56 -1.89 -21.07 14.88
CA HIS A 56 -0.89 -21.85 14.14
C HIS A 56 0.11 -20.95 13.41
N ASP A 57 -0.38 -19.90 12.74
CA ASP A 57 0.44 -18.91 12.04
C ASP A 57 1.32 -18.11 13.00
N LEU A 58 0.78 -17.77 14.17
CA LEU A 58 1.48 -17.04 15.23
C LEU A 58 2.39 -17.94 16.08
N HIS A 59 2.34 -19.27 15.88
CA HIS A 59 3.10 -20.25 16.65
C HIS A 59 2.86 -20.19 18.17
N VAL A 60 1.58 -20.03 18.57
CA VAL A 60 1.15 -19.98 19.97
C VAL A 60 0.08 -21.04 20.21
N ASP A 61 0.42 -22.14 20.88
CA ASP A 61 -0.50 -23.27 21.06
C ASP A 61 -1.62 -23.01 22.08
N ASP A 62 -1.27 -22.33 23.17
CA ASP A 62 -2.12 -22.04 24.33
C ASP A 62 -2.17 -20.52 24.60
N GLN A 63 -3.23 -20.08 25.28
CA GLN A 63 -3.41 -18.68 25.61
C GLN A 63 -2.23 -18.19 26.48
N PRO A 64 -1.55 -17.09 26.09
CA PRO A 64 -0.51 -16.50 26.94
C PRO A 64 -1.07 -16.05 28.29
N ASP A 65 -0.22 -16.11 29.32
CA ASP A 65 -0.51 -15.56 30.62
C ASP A 65 -0.68 -14.03 30.57
N ASP A 66 -1.33 -13.48 31.59
CA ASP A 66 -1.66 -12.06 31.68
C ASP A 66 -0.48 -11.12 31.40
N ASP A 67 0.70 -11.44 31.91
CA ASP A 67 1.91 -10.63 31.78
C ASP A 67 2.54 -10.69 30.37
N ALA A 68 2.21 -11.72 29.59
CA ALA A 68 2.71 -11.93 28.22
C ALA A 68 1.67 -11.58 27.14
N PHE A 69 0.43 -11.29 27.54
CA PHE A 69 -0.66 -11.03 26.59
C PHE A 69 -0.46 -9.72 25.82
N ASP A 70 0.14 -8.70 26.43
CA ASP A 70 0.44 -7.44 25.74
C ASP A 70 1.46 -7.65 24.61
N GLU A 71 2.52 -8.43 24.85
CA GLU A 71 3.49 -8.80 23.83
C GLU A 71 2.83 -9.62 22.71
N PHE A 72 1.91 -10.52 23.08
CA PHE A 72 1.13 -11.28 22.10
C PHE A 72 0.22 -10.40 21.25
N VAL A 73 -0.43 -9.38 21.83
CA VAL A 73 -1.23 -8.41 21.08
C VAL A 73 -0.37 -7.65 20.07
N MET A 74 0.81 -7.20 20.47
CA MET A 74 1.74 -6.53 19.54
C MET A 74 2.21 -7.47 18.42
N HIS A 75 2.40 -8.75 18.72
CA HIS A 75 2.72 -9.76 17.70
C HIS A 75 1.57 -9.98 16.70
N ILE A 76 0.33 -10.08 17.19
CA ILE A 76 -0.86 -10.17 16.31
C ILE A 76 -0.96 -8.91 15.45
N ASP A 77 -0.82 -7.73 16.03
CA ASP A 77 -0.92 -6.46 15.32
C ASP A 77 0.09 -6.39 14.15
N GLY A 78 1.34 -6.77 14.42
CA GLY A 78 2.36 -6.85 13.39
C GLY A 78 2.02 -7.85 12.27
N TYR A 79 1.53 -9.05 12.63
CA TYR A 79 1.10 -10.07 11.67
C TYR A 79 -0.07 -9.59 10.80
N LEU A 80 -1.07 -8.94 11.41
CA LEU A 80 -2.21 -8.37 10.67
C LEU A 80 -1.75 -7.28 9.70
N CYS A 81 -0.82 -6.42 10.13
CA CYS A 81 -0.26 -5.39 9.27
C CYS A 81 0.48 -5.98 8.06
N GLU A 82 1.28 -7.03 8.26
CA GLU A 82 1.98 -7.71 7.16
C GLU A 82 0.99 -8.23 6.12
N ILE A 83 -0.07 -8.92 6.56
CA ILE A 83 -1.12 -9.43 5.66
C ILE A 83 -1.82 -8.28 4.94
N LYS A 84 -2.27 -7.28 5.70
CA LYS A 84 -3.01 -6.11 5.19
C LYS A 84 -2.22 -5.36 4.13
N ASP A 85 -0.91 -5.23 4.32
CA ASP A 85 -0.04 -4.48 3.42
C ASP A 85 0.37 -5.25 2.15
N VAL A 86 0.10 -6.56 2.05
CA VAL A 86 0.42 -7.32 0.83
C VAL A 86 -0.36 -6.78 -0.37
N GLN A 87 0.35 -6.65 -1.50
CA GLN A 87 -0.25 -6.37 -2.79
C GLN A 87 -0.77 -7.65 -3.44
N ILE A 88 -2.08 -7.76 -3.58
CA ILE A 88 -2.76 -8.90 -4.22
C ILE A 88 -3.36 -8.49 -5.57
N ARG A 89 -3.69 -9.49 -6.37
CA ARG A 89 -4.42 -9.27 -7.64
C ARG A 89 -5.90 -9.16 -7.32
N ASP A 90 -6.50 -8.03 -7.65
CA ASP A 90 -7.91 -7.74 -7.43
C ASP A 90 -8.70 -7.85 -8.75
N GLY A 91 -8.74 -9.08 -9.27
CA GLY A 91 -9.41 -9.41 -10.52
C GLY A 91 -8.47 -9.89 -11.62
N LEU A 92 -8.92 -9.73 -12.87
CA LEU A 92 -8.23 -10.23 -14.06
C LEU A 92 -7.99 -9.09 -15.06
N HIS A 93 -6.90 -9.20 -15.81
CA HIS A 93 -6.64 -8.30 -16.93
C HIS A 93 -7.54 -8.65 -18.13
N ILE A 94 -8.05 -7.62 -18.81
CA ILE A 94 -8.75 -7.73 -20.08
C ILE A 94 -7.86 -7.08 -21.14
N LEU A 95 -7.50 -7.81 -22.20
CA LEU A 95 -6.65 -7.29 -23.27
C LEU A 95 -7.19 -5.96 -23.82
N GLY A 96 -6.32 -4.95 -23.91
CA GLY A 96 -6.69 -3.61 -24.37
C GLY A 96 -7.49 -2.76 -23.37
N GLY A 97 -7.96 -3.36 -22.26
CA GLY A 97 -8.66 -2.67 -21.18
C GLY A 97 -7.68 -2.13 -20.14
N GLY A 98 -7.27 -0.88 -20.30
CA GLY A 98 -6.47 -0.18 -19.29
C GLY A 98 -7.27 0.09 -18.01
N PRO A 99 -6.60 0.21 -16.85
CA PRO A 99 -7.29 0.52 -15.59
C PRO A 99 -7.83 1.96 -15.58
N GLU A 100 -9.03 2.12 -15.06
CA GLU A 100 -9.72 3.40 -14.87
C GLU A 100 -10.24 3.53 -13.45
N ALA A 101 -10.38 4.75 -12.93
CA ALA A 101 -10.87 5.02 -11.58
C ALA A 101 -10.09 4.24 -10.49
N GLU A 102 -10.80 3.51 -9.64
CA GLU A 102 -10.24 2.78 -8.50
C GLU A 102 -9.12 1.79 -8.88
N PRO A 103 -9.28 0.90 -9.89
CA PRO A 103 -8.18 0.08 -10.40
C PRO A 103 -6.92 0.87 -10.80
N ARG A 104 -7.08 2.09 -11.33
CA ARG A 104 -5.94 2.94 -11.71
C ARG A 104 -5.26 3.50 -10.47
N VAL A 105 -6.03 4.01 -9.51
CA VAL A 105 -5.52 4.49 -8.22
C VAL A 105 -4.70 3.39 -7.55
N ASN A 106 -5.28 2.19 -7.41
CA ASN A 106 -4.61 1.09 -6.72
C ASN A 106 -3.33 0.64 -7.45
N LEU A 107 -3.35 0.54 -8.79
CA LEU A 107 -2.15 0.17 -9.55
C LEU A 107 -1.08 1.26 -9.49
N VAL A 108 -1.45 2.53 -9.54
CA VAL A 108 -0.49 3.63 -9.39
C VAL A 108 0.13 3.60 -7.99
N LEU A 109 -0.65 3.42 -6.92
CA LEU A 109 -0.12 3.25 -5.57
C LEU A 109 0.85 2.08 -5.47
N ALA A 110 0.51 0.92 -6.04
CA ALA A 110 1.38 -0.24 -6.07
C ALA A 110 2.71 0.02 -6.80
N VAL A 111 2.69 0.83 -7.87
CA VAL A 111 3.90 1.26 -8.59
C VAL A 111 4.71 2.26 -7.77
N LEU A 112 4.06 3.26 -7.18
CA LEU A 112 4.71 4.35 -6.43
C LEU A 112 5.21 3.91 -5.05
N ARG A 113 4.78 2.75 -4.54
CA ARG A 113 5.30 2.18 -3.28
C ARG A 113 6.80 1.84 -3.38
N ALA A 114 7.25 1.36 -4.53
CA ALA A 114 8.66 1.03 -4.75
C ALA A 114 9.51 2.28 -5.02
N SER A 115 10.78 2.24 -4.63
CA SER A 115 11.78 3.19 -5.12
C SER A 115 11.96 3.03 -6.63
N GLN A 116 11.96 4.14 -7.36
CA GLN A 116 11.94 4.13 -8.82
C GLN A 116 13.36 4.00 -9.40
N VAL A 117 13.51 3.08 -10.35
CA VAL A 117 14.70 2.99 -11.21
C VAL A 117 14.36 3.65 -12.53
N TRP A 118 14.92 4.84 -12.78
CA TRP A 118 14.54 5.67 -13.93
C TRP A 118 15.74 6.35 -14.56
N GLY A 119 15.75 6.51 -15.89
CA GLY A 119 16.83 7.20 -16.61
C GLY A 119 18.22 6.57 -16.43
N GLY A 120 18.30 5.28 -16.09
CA GLY A 120 19.57 4.59 -15.79
C GLY A 120 20.10 4.84 -14.38
N GLN A 121 19.35 5.53 -13.51
CA GLN A 121 19.68 5.77 -12.12
C GLN A 121 18.83 4.88 -11.21
N ALA A 122 19.49 4.13 -10.33
CA ALA A 122 18.82 3.46 -9.22
C ALA A 122 18.42 4.50 -8.17
N ASN A 123 17.24 4.33 -7.55
CA ASN A 123 16.68 5.27 -6.57
C ASN A 123 16.57 6.70 -7.12
N ALA A 124 16.13 6.84 -8.39
CA ALA A 124 15.91 8.14 -9.01
C ALA A 124 14.84 8.94 -8.25
N LEU A 125 13.83 8.25 -7.72
CA LEU A 125 12.81 8.79 -6.83
C LEU A 125 12.55 7.79 -5.70
N PRO A 126 12.28 8.24 -4.46
CA PRO A 126 11.84 7.37 -3.38
C PRO A 126 10.45 6.79 -3.68
N GLY A 127 10.04 5.79 -2.90
CA GLY A 127 8.63 5.41 -2.85
C GLY A 127 7.80 6.51 -2.19
N LEU A 128 6.52 6.64 -2.58
CA LEU A 128 5.63 7.67 -2.02
C LEU A 128 5.50 7.54 -0.50
N ARG A 129 5.28 6.31 -0.01
CA ARG A 129 5.18 6.02 1.43
C ARG A 129 6.49 6.32 2.16
N ALA A 130 7.64 5.97 1.58
CA ALA A 130 8.95 6.31 2.12
C ALA A 130 9.15 7.83 2.26
N ALA A 131 8.72 8.60 1.25
CA ALA A 131 8.82 10.06 1.27
C ALA A 131 7.93 10.68 2.35
N LEU A 132 6.70 10.17 2.52
CA LEU A 132 5.81 10.58 3.59
C LEU A 132 6.37 10.19 4.97
N ALA A 133 6.87 8.96 5.14
CA ALA A 133 7.48 8.52 6.39
C ALA A 133 8.62 9.46 6.80
N ALA A 134 9.53 9.76 5.88
CA ALA A 134 10.66 10.65 6.13
C ALA A 134 10.21 12.08 6.51
N HIS A 135 9.13 12.59 5.93
CA HIS A 135 8.56 13.89 6.28
C HIS A 135 8.13 13.95 7.75
N PHE A 136 7.55 12.86 8.25
CA PHE A 136 7.14 12.71 9.65
C PHE A 136 8.28 12.21 10.56
N GLY A 137 9.53 12.16 10.07
CA GLY A 137 10.67 11.68 10.87
C GLY A 137 10.65 10.18 11.18
N LEU A 138 9.89 9.41 10.39
CA LEU A 138 9.81 7.95 10.45
C LEU A 138 10.64 7.33 9.32
N VAL A 139 11.05 6.07 9.50
CA VAL A 139 11.80 5.31 8.50
C VAL A 139 10.98 4.09 8.09
N GLU A 140 10.39 4.11 6.89
CA GLU A 140 9.51 3.02 6.40
C GLU A 140 10.13 1.63 6.57
N LYS A 141 11.43 1.49 6.27
CA LYS A 141 12.12 0.22 6.38
C LYS A 141 12.20 -0.31 7.83
N GLU A 142 12.30 0.58 8.81
CA GLU A 142 12.29 0.20 10.23
C GLU A 142 10.88 -0.21 10.65
N LEU A 143 9.86 0.54 10.21
CA LEU A 143 8.47 0.22 10.48
C LEU A 143 8.07 -1.17 9.92
N LEU A 144 8.47 -1.47 8.69
CA LEU A 144 8.22 -2.77 8.06
C LEU A 144 9.10 -3.89 8.61
N GLY A 145 10.21 -3.57 9.27
CA GLY A 145 11.12 -4.56 9.84
C GLY A 145 10.60 -5.17 11.14
N GLU A 146 9.92 -4.35 11.95
CA GLU A 146 9.27 -4.77 13.19
C GLU A 146 7.87 -4.12 13.31
N PRO A 147 6.86 -4.57 12.54
CA PRO A 147 5.53 -3.92 12.51
C PRO A 147 4.84 -3.88 13.88
N GLY A 148 5.08 -4.89 14.73
CA GLY A 148 4.57 -4.93 16.10
C GLY A 148 5.37 -4.08 17.11
N ALA A 149 6.45 -3.39 16.72
CA ALA A 149 7.21 -2.58 17.64
C ALA A 149 6.44 -1.30 18.03
N PRO A 150 6.49 -0.86 19.30
CA PRO A 150 5.91 0.41 19.68
C PRO A 150 6.65 1.57 19.02
N VAL A 151 5.91 2.48 18.39
CA VAL A 151 6.47 3.65 17.69
C VAL A 151 5.75 4.89 18.14
N LYS A 152 6.53 5.96 18.40
CA LYS A 152 5.96 7.28 18.66
C LYS A 152 5.53 7.91 17.35
N VAL A 153 4.27 7.72 16.98
CA VAL A 153 3.67 8.41 15.83
C VAL A 153 3.59 9.91 16.11
N PRO A 154 4.07 10.77 15.21
CA PRO A 154 3.97 12.23 15.36
C PRO A 154 2.52 12.70 15.33
N ALA A 155 2.19 13.70 16.15
CA ALA A 155 0.84 14.26 16.22
C ALA A 155 0.40 14.82 14.87
N GLU A 156 1.35 15.39 14.12
CA GLU A 156 1.13 15.92 12.78
C GLU A 156 0.62 14.86 11.79
N LEU A 157 0.96 13.58 11.98
CA LEU A 157 0.45 12.49 11.16
C LEU A 157 -0.95 12.07 11.63
N SER A 158 -1.14 11.86 12.94
CA SER A 158 -2.44 11.46 13.51
C SER A 158 -3.52 12.53 13.42
N ASP A 159 -3.15 13.81 13.26
CA ASP A 159 -4.09 14.92 13.06
C ASP A 159 -4.64 14.96 11.61
N LEU A 160 -3.95 14.34 10.65
CA LEU A 160 -4.32 14.34 9.24
C LEU A 160 -5.19 13.16 8.82
N VAL A 161 -5.06 12.03 9.52
CA VAL A 161 -5.73 10.76 9.24
C VAL A 161 -6.13 10.09 10.55
N GLU A 162 -7.34 9.55 10.59
CA GLU A 162 -7.86 8.85 11.77
C GLU A 162 -7.32 7.42 11.83
N GLY A 163 -6.97 6.98 13.04
CA GLY A 163 -6.56 5.60 13.30
C GLY A 163 -5.77 5.46 14.59
N PRO A 164 -5.47 4.22 15.00
CA PRO A 164 -4.51 3.94 16.07
C PRO A 164 -3.11 4.48 15.70
N SER A 165 -2.25 4.67 16.71
CA SER A 165 -0.97 5.38 16.55
C SER A 165 0.10 4.94 17.56
N ARG A 166 0.06 3.67 17.95
CA ARG A 166 0.85 3.06 19.03
C ARG A 166 1.99 2.20 18.49
N SER A 167 1.78 1.51 17.36
CA SER A 167 2.73 0.57 16.77
C SER A 167 3.33 1.08 15.45
N ALA A 168 4.35 0.36 14.95
CA ALA A 168 4.87 0.58 13.62
C ALA A 168 3.82 0.24 12.53
N ALA A 169 2.98 -0.77 12.78
CA ALA A 169 1.86 -1.15 11.94
C ALA A 169 0.85 0.00 11.79
N ASP A 170 0.46 0.62 12.91
CA ASP A 170 -0.40 1.80 12.94
C ASP A 170 0.18 2.93 12.07
N ALA A 171 1.47 3.21 12.23
CA ALA A 171 2.16 4.23 11.45
C ALA A 171 2.11 3.93 9.94
N ILE A 172 2.29 2.66 9.54
CA ILE A 172 2.18 2.23 8.13
C ILE A 172 0.77 2.47 7.59
N ASP A 173 -0.26 2.14 8.35
CA ASP A 173 -1.64 2.33 7.90
C ASP A 173 -2.02 3.81 7.77
N LEU A 174 -1.62 4.66 8.72
CA LEU A 174 -1.82 6.10 8.62
C LEU A 174 -1.10 6.68 7.38
N LEU A 175 0.15 6.26 7.12
CA LEU A 175 0.90 6.68 5.94
C LEU A 175 0.25 6.19 4.64
N GLU A 176 -0.28 4.97 4.62
CA GLU A 176 -0.97 4.42 3.44
C GLU A 176 -2.29 5.16 3.16
N GLN A 177 -3.04 5.54 4.20
CA GLN A 177 -4.22 6.38 4.05
C GLN A 177 -3.88 7.73 3.39
N LEU A 178 -2.77 8.37 3.79
CA LEU A 178 -2.29 9.59 3.14
C LEU A 178 -1.86 9.36 1.69
N CYS A 179 -1.14 8.28 1.40
CA CYS A 179 -0.79 7.90 0.03
C CYS A 179 -2.06 7.75 -0.84
N ARG A 180 -3.06 7.03 -0.33
CA ARG A 180 -4.34 6.81 -1.01
C ARG A 180 -5.09 8.11 -1.25
N ARG A 181 -5.23 8.95 -0.23
CA ARG A 181 -5.86 10.28 -0.35
C ARG A 181 -5.18 11.15 -1.42
N ALA A 182 -3.85 11.11 -1.51
CA ALA A 182 -3.11 11.81 -2.56
C ALA A 182 -3.37 11.22 -3.95
N ALA A 183 -3.38 9.89 -4.11
CA ALA A 183 -3.64 9.25 -5.39
C ALA A 183 -5.10 9.46 -5.87
N GLU A 184 -6.08 9.38 -4.98
CA GLU A 184 -7.49 9.68 -5.28
C GLU A 184 -7.68 11.14 -5.64
N GLY A 185 -7.05 12.07 -4.90
CA GLY A 185 -7.07 13.48 -5.24
C GLY A 185 -6.47 13.78 -6.62
N MET A 186 -5.42 13.05 -7.04
CA MET A 186 -4.87 13.15 -8.39
C MET A 186 -5.80 12.56 -9.45
N GLU A 187 -6.45 11.43 -9.16
CA GLU A 187 -7.45 10.80 -10.04
C GLU A 187 -8.61 11.76 -10.33
N GLU A 188 -9.16 12.42 -9.30
CA GLU A 188 -10.22 13.44 -9.44
C GLU A 188 -9.78 14.65 -10.29
N ARG A 189 -8.49 14.99 -10.22
CA ARG A 189 -7.86 16.08 -10.99
C ARG A 189 -7.35 15.61 -12.36
N GLY A 190 -7.71 14.39 -12.78
CA GLY A 190 -7.35 13.83 -14.08
C GLY A 190 -5.84 13.64 -14.28
N TRP A 191 -5.09 13.46 -13.19
CA TRP A 191 -3.63 13.39 -13.18
C TRP A 191 -2.94 14.59 -13.84
N ASP A 192 -3.51 15.79 -13.68
CA ASP A 192 -2.88 17.02 -14.13
C ASP A 192 -1.65 17.36 -13.26
N VAL A 193 -0.48 17.35 -13.90
CA VAL A 193 0.80 17.66 -13.28
C VAL A 193 0.82 19.05 -12.62
N ALA A 194 0.08 20.03 -13.15
CA ALA A 194 0.03 21.38 -12.60
C ALA A 194 -0.71 21.42 -11.24
N ALA A 195 -1.56 20.43 -10.96
CA ALA A 195 -2.33 20.36 -9.72
C ALA A 195 -1.54 19.72 -8.57
N VAL A 196 -0.42 19.01 -8.85
CA VAL A 196 0.34 18.24 -7.86
C VAL A 196 0.80 19.09 -6.67
N PRO A 197 1.44 20.26 -6.83
CA PRO A 197 1.93 21.02 -5.68
C PRO A 197 0.80 21.59 -4.80
N ALA A 198 -0.37 21.84 -5.38
CA ALA A 198 -1.55 22.28 -4.63
C ALA A 198 -2.15 21.11 -3.84
N LEU A 199 -2.26 19.94 -4.46
CA LEU A 199 -2.79 18.74 -3.81
C LEU A 199 -1.91 18.28 -2.64
N VAL A 200 -0.59 18.26 -2.80
CA VAL A 200 0.32 17.85 -1.70
C VAL A 200 0.13 18.77 -0.48
N ARG A 201 0.01 20.09 -0.70
CA ARG A 201 -0.28 21.05 0.38
C ARG A 201 -1.67 20.86 0.99
N GLU A 202 -2.67 20.48 0.19
CA GLU A 202 -4.02 20.19 0.67
C GLU A 202 -4.06 18.92 1.56
N VAL A 203 -3.31 17.88 1.18
CA VAL A 203 -3.27 16.60 1.89
C VAL A 203 -2.41 16.66 3.15
N LEU A 204 -1.24 17.31 3.09
CA LEU A 204 -0.27 17.33 4.19
C LEU A 204 -0.30 18.61 5.03
N GLY A 205 -0.96 19.67 4.57
CA GLY A 205 -0.87 21.00 5.18
C GLY A 205 0.50 21.68 5.00
N SER A 206 1.44 21.05 4.30
CA SER A 206 2.82 21.49 4.12
C SER A 206 3.33 21.21 2.70
N GLU A 207 4.46 21.84 2.32
CA GLU A 207 5.15 21.50 1.09
C GLU A 207 6.11 20.33 1.31
N LEU A 208 6.03 19.32 0.44
CA LEU A 208 6.93 18.17 0.45
C LEU A 208 7.45 17.91 -0.97
N PRO A 209 8.64 18.44 -1.33
CA PRO A 209 9.20 18.33 -2.68
C PRO A 209 9.32 16.90 -3.20
N ASP A 210 9.66 15.94 -2.33
CA ASP A 210 9.80 14.53 -2.72
C ASP A 210 8.46 13.91 -3.12
N ALA A 211 7.39 14.15 -2.35
CA ALA A 211 6.05 13.69 -2.70
C ALA A 211 5.54 14.36 -3.98
N VAL A 212 5.83 15.66 -4.16
CA VAL A 212 5.54 16.37 -5.41
C VAL A 212 6.25 15.69 -6.58
N ALA A 213 7.55 15.42 -6.48
CA ALA A 213 8.32 14.78 -7.54
C ALA A 213 7.80 13.38 -7.90
N VAL A 214 7.43 12.58 -6.88
CA VAL A 214 6.87 11.23 -7.07
C VAL A 214 5.50 11.28 -7.76
N LEU A 215 4.62 12.19 -7.37
CA LEU A 215 3.30 12.35 -8.00
C LEU A 215 3.40 12.96 -9.41
N GLU A 216 4.30 13.92 -9.64
CA GLU A 216 4.58 14.43 -10.99
C GLU A 216 5.11 13.34 -11.91
N PHE A 217 5.97 12.45 -11.40
CA PHE A 217 6.42 11.27 -12.13
C PHE A 217 5.25 10.35 -12.48
N ALA A 218 4.31 10.14 -11.57
CA ALA A 218 3.08 9.38 -11.85
C ALA A 218 2.28 10.00 -13.00
N CYS A 219 2.11 11.33 -12.98
CA CYS A 219 1.37 12.09 -14.00
C CYS A 219 2.05 12.05 -15.38
N ARG A 220 3.39 12.13 -15.41
CA ARG A 220 4.15 12.22 -16.67
C ARG A 220 4.47 10.87 -17.28
N GLU A 221 4.72 9.87 -16.45
CA GLU A 221 5.25 8.58 -16.90
C GLU A 221 4.29 7.43 -16.63
N VAL A 222 3.78 7.26 -15.42
CA VAL A 222 3.00 6.06 -15.08
C VAL A 222 1.64 6.09 -15.79
N VAL A 223 0.83 7.12 -15.55
CA VAL A 223 -0.55 7.18 -16.04
C VAL A 223 -0.64 7.24 -17.57
N PRO A 224 0.15 8.05 -18.29
CA PRO A 224 0.12 8.05 -19.75
C PRO A 224 0.54 6.71 -20.36
N ARG A 225 1.43 5.96 -19.70
CA ARG A 225 1.83 4.62 -20.16
C ARG A 225 0.76 3.57 -19.86
N LEU A 226 0.05 3.67 -18.74
CA LEU A 226 -1.11 2.83 -18.44
C LEU A 226 -2.27 3.09 -19.41
N ALA A 227 -2.51 4.35 -19.78
CA ALA A 227 -3.55 4.71 -20.76
C ALA A 227 -3.31 4.07 -22.15
N ARG A 228 -2.06 3.70 -22.45
CA ARG A 228 -1.65 3.03 -23.68
C ARG A 228 -1.77 1.50 -23.63
N THR A 229 -2.40 0.93 -22.61
CA THR A 229 -2.75 -0.50 -22.60
C THR A 229 -3.63 -0.90 -23.78
N THR A 230 -4.31 0.05 -24.44
CA THR A 230 -4.99 -0.17 -25.72
C THR A 230 -4.07 -0.68 -26.84
N ASP A 231 -2.76 -0.36 -26.77
CA ASP A 231 -1.74 -0.81 -27.73
C ASP A 231 -1.65 -2.35 -27.82
N GLU A 232 -2.13 -3.08 -26.81
CA GLU A 232 -2.15 -4.55 -26.78
C GLU A 232 -2.94 -5.15 -27.95
N ILE A 233 -4.20 -4.72 -28.13
CA ILE A 233 -5.04 -5.22 -29.22
C ILE A 233 -4.49 -4.73 -30.57
N ASP A 234 -4.12 -3.45 -30.65
CA ASP A 234 -3.62 -2.86 -31.88
C ASP A 234 -2.35 -3.57 -32.39
N HIS A 235 -1.43 -3.89 -31.49
CA HIS A 235 -0.22 -4.62 -31.86
C HIS A 235 -0.47 -6.11 -32.11
N ILE A 236 -1.48 -6.74 -31.49
CA ILE A 236 -1.92 -8.09 -31.88
C ILE A 236 -2.42 -8.08 -33.33
N LEU A 237 -3.31 -7.15 -33.68
CA LEU A 237 -3.84 -7.02 -35.04
C LEU A 237 -2.74 -6.71 -36.05
N ARG A 238 -1.78 -5.85 -35.69
CA ARG A 238 -0.61 -5.56 -36.51
C ARG A 238 0.27 -6.79 -36.73
N ALA A 239 0.53 -7.58 -35.69
CA ALA A 239 1.31 -8.81 -35.77
C ALA A 239 0.65 -9.85 -36.69
N LEU A 240 -0.68 -10.03 -36.57
CA LEU A 240 -1.45 -10.93 -37.42
C LEU A 240 -1.41 -10.52 -38.91
N ASN A 241 -1.26 -9.22 -39.19
CA ASN A 241 -1.03 -8.68 -40.53
C ASN A 241 0.43 -8.77 -41.00
N GLY A 242 1.31 -9.49 -40.28
CA GLY A 242 2.73 -9.60 -40.59
C GLY A 242 3.53 -8.31 -40.34
N GLY A 243 2.97 -7.35 -39.60
CA GLY A 243 3.63 -6.10 -39.24
C GLY A 243 4.60 -6.25 -38.07
N TYR A 244 5.61 -5.37 -38.04
CA TYR A 244 6.56 -5.29 -36.91
C TYR A 244 5.88 -4.82 -35.62
N VAL A 245 6.13 -5.53 -34.51
CA VAL A 245 5.72 -5.14 -33.14
C VAL A 245 6.92 -4.53 -32.42
N PRO A 246 6.81 -3.29 -31.88
CA PRO A 246 7.90 -2.65 -31.14
C PRO A 246 8.39 -3.49 -29.95
N ALA A 247 9.71 -3.55 -29.77
CA ALA A 247 10.31 -4.23 -28.62
C ALA A 247 10.22 -3.39 -27.33
N GLY A 248 10.27 -4.05 -26.17
CA GLY A 248 10.30 -3.39 -24.85
C GLY A 248 10.92 -4.28 -23.78
N PRO A 249 11.34 -3.71 -22.64
CA PRO A 249 11.86 -4.53 -21.53
C PRO A 249 10.72 -5.29 -20.84
N SER A 250 10.99 -6.51 -20.37
CA SER A 250 10.10 -7.25 -19.46
C SER A 250 10.36 -6.90 -17.98
N GLY A 251 9.37 -7.14 -17.11
CA GLY A 251 9.49 -6.97 -15.66
C GLY A 251 8.16 -6.65 -14.99
N SER A 252 8.21 -6.38 -13.68
CA SER A 252 7.03 -5.96 -12.91
C SER A 252 7.06 -4.44 -12.70
N PRO A 253 6.02 -3.70 -13.12
CA PRO A 253 5.98 -2.24 -12.91
C PRO A 253 5.96 -1.89 -11.41
N THR A 254 5.39 -2.76 -10.57
CA THR A 254 5.35 -2.62 -9.09
C THR A 254 6.70 -2.81 -8.40
N ARG A 255 7.78 -3.11 -9.14
CA ARG A 255 9.15 -3.23 -8.62
C ARG A 255 10.02 -2.04 -9.01
N GLY A 256 9.42 -0.86 -9.22
CA GLY A 256 10.12 0.36 -9.58
C GLY A 256 10.62 0.41 -11.03
N LEU A 257 10.09 -0.46 -11.90
CA LEU A 257 10.48 -0.58 -13.31
C LEU A 257 9.36 -0.06 -14.23
N VAL A 258 9.08 1.24 -14.20
CA VAL A 258 8.01 1.85 -15.02
C VAL A 258 8.30 1.79 -16.52
N ASN A 259 9.56 1.56 -16.91
CA ASN A 259 9.98 1.46 -18.31
C ASN A 259 9.44 0.23 -19.04
N VAL A 260 8.91 -0.76 -18.31
CA VAL A 260 8.18 -1.91 -18.87
C VAL A 260 6.82 -1.51 -19.45
N LEU A 261 6.29 -0.36 -19.03
CA LEU A 261 5.08 0.24 -19.59
C LEU A 261 5.44 1.18 -20.75
N PRO A 262 4.53 1.41 -21.72
CA PRO A 262 3.27 0.70 -21.94
C PRO A 262 3.47 -0.75 -22.39
N THR A 263 2.45 -1.57 -22.13
CA THR A 263 2.31 -2.93 -22.66
C THR A 263 1.92 -2.91 -24.14
N GLY A 264 1.68 -4.08 -24.73
CA GLY A 264 1.51 -4.25 -26.16
C GLY A 264 2.83 -4.41 -26.93
N ARG A 265 3.94 -4.75 -26.26
CA ARG A 265 5.28 -4.84 -26.87
C ARG A 265 5.72 -6.27 -27.11
N ASN A 266 6.77 -6.44 -27.90
CA ASN A 266 7.52 -7.69 -27.98
C ASN A 266 8.64 -7.66 -26.94
N PHE A 267 8.38 -8.18 -25.74
CA PHE A 267 9.33 -8.03 -24.65
C PHE A 267 10.66 -8.75 -24.92
N TYR A 268 11.72 -8.30 -24.23
CA TYR A 268 13.00 -8.99 -24.09
C TYR A 268 13.43 -9.12 -22.63
#